data_AF-A0A2M8FGL9-F1
#
_entry.id   AF-A0A2M8FGL9-F1
#
_cell.length_a   1.000
_cell.length_b   1.000
_cell.length_c   1.000
_cell.angle_alpha   90.00
_cell.angle_beta   90.00
_cell.angle_gamma   90.00
#
_symmetry.space_group_name_H-M   'P 1'
#
loop_
_entity.id
_entity.type
_entity.pdbx_description
1 polymer ?
#
loop_
_entity_poly.entity_id
_entity_poly.type
_entity_poly.pdbx_seq_one_letter_code
_entity_poly.pdbx_strand_id
1 'polypeptide(L)'
;MPSDCVLFYSYGDKRKHEFFIDQLDDQTAQRKARVKLKEMIDYCELTSCRRQHLLAYFGDSISACDNCDCCLRKDEDFDATRISQKILSAVIRCQEAFGSSYIIKLLLGNRHKAIRDNGHEALSVFGIVKEFSSDQLKDII
;
A
#
# COMPACT_ATOMS: atom_id res chain seq x y z
N MET A 1 -11.52 29.89 -9.61
CA MET A 1 -10.12 29.47 -9.85
C MET A 1 -10.05 27.96 -9.69
N PRO A 2 -9.18 27.25 -10.40
CA PRO A 2 -8.90 25.84 -10.11
C PRO A 2 -8.34 25.70 -8.68
N SER A 3 -8.64 24.59 -8.02
CA SER A 3 -8.21 24.29 -6.66
C SER A 3 -7.96 22.81 -6.50
N ASP A 4 -6.95 22.45 -5.71
CA ASP A 4 -6.58 21.06 -5.44
C ASP A 4 -6.93 20.66 -4.01
N CYS A 5 -7.32 19.40 -3.84
CA CYS A 5 -7.47 18.75 -2.53
C CYS A 5 -6.48 17.59 -2.48
N VAL A 6 -5.52 17.65 -1.56
CA VAL A 6 -4.45 16.66 -1.44
C VAL A 6 -4.63 15.91 -0.12
N LEU A 7 -4.73 14.57 -0.21
CA LEU A 7 -4.82 13.68 0.94
C LEU A 7 -3.56 12.81 1.01
N PHE A 8 -2.81 12.94 2.10
CA PHE A 8 -1.75 12.01 2.44
C PHE A 8 -2.32 10.89 3.30
N TYR A 9 -2.13 9.65 2.88
CA TYR A 9 -2.63 8.46 3.58
C TYR A 9 -1.53 7.41 3.67
N SER A 10 -1.44 6.76 4.83
CA SER A 10 -0.67 5.54 5.02
C SER A 10 -1.50 4.50 5.77
N TYR A 11 -1.23 3.21 5.53
CA TYR A 11 -1.88 2.14 6.28
C TYR A 11 -1.56 2.20 7.80
N GLY A 12 -0.48 2.88 8.19
CA GLY A 12 -0.17 3.16 9.60
C GLY A 12 -1.20 4.07 10.29
N ASP A 13 -1.88 4.95 9.55
CA ASP A 13 -2.88 5.87 10.09
C ASP A 13 -4.15 5.13 10.50
N LYS A 14 -4.51 4.05 9.78
CA LYS A 14 -5.61 3.16 10.15
C LYS A 14 -5.48 2.68 11.59
N ARG A 15 -4.30 2.22 12.02
CA ARG A 15 -4.07 1.71 13.38
C ARG A 15 -4.33 2.77 14.45
N LYS A 16 -3.99 4.03 14.19
CA LYS A 16 -4.26 5.14 15.12
C LYS A 16 -5.77 5.36 15.25
N HIS A 17 -6.50 5.34 14.14
CA HIS A 17 -7.95 5.48 14.16
C HIS A 17 -8.62 4.30 14.87
N GLU A 18 -8.19 3.07 14.63
CA GLU A 18 -8.69 1.87 15.34
C GLU A 18 -8.49 2.02 16.85
N PHE A 19 -7.30 2.44 17.29
CA PHE A 19 -7.01 2.68 18.70
C PHE A 19 -7.97 3.70 19.35
N PHE A 20 -8.29 4.81 18.67
CA PHE A 20 -9.25 5.79 19.20
C PHE A 20 -10.69 5.28 19.18
N ILE A 21 -11.07 4.49 18.17
CA ILE A 21 -12.39 3.87 18.09
C ILE A 21 -12.58 2.85 19.22
N ASP A 22 -11.52 2.13 19.58
CA ASP A 22 -11.55 1.15 20.67
C ASP A 22 -11.74 1.78 22.06
N GLN A 23 -11.46 3.08 22.21
CA GLN A 23 -11.69 3.84 23.44
C GLN A 23 -13.13 4.38 23.59
N LEU A 24 -14.00 4.18 22.61
CA LEU A 24 -15.39 4.60 22.71
C LEU A 24 -16.17 3.69 23.66
N ASP A 25 -16.86 4.28 24.64
CA ASP A 25 -17.67 3.53 25.61
C ASP A 25 -18.96 2.94 24.99
N ASP A 26 -19.52 3.57 23.96
CA ASP A 26 -20.72 3.10 23.27
C ASP A 26 -20.37 2.13 22.12
N GLN A 27 -20.77 0.87 22.28
CA GLN A 27 -20.61 -0.17 21.25
C GLN A 27 -21.29 0.19 19.92
N THR A 28 -22.40 0.92 19.95
CA THR A 28 -23.10 1.33 18.73
C THR A 28 -22.29 2.39 17.97
N ALA A 29 -21.79 3.41 18.67
CA ALA A 29 -20.87 4.40 18.13
C ALA A 29 -19.59 3.74 17.59
N GLN A 30 -19.01 2.79 18.34
CA GLN A 30 -17.84 2.04 17.91
C GLN A 30 -18.08 1.30 16.60
N ARG A 31 -19.20 0.57 16.48
CA ARG A 31 -19.56 -0.14 15.24
C ARG A 31 -19.71 0.82 14.06
N LYS A 32 -20.39 1.95 14.25
CA LYS A 32 -20.55 2.97 13.21
C LYS A 32 -19.21 3.57 12.79
N ALA A 33 -18.34 3.89 13.74
CA ALA A 33 -17.03 4.44 13.46
C ALA A 33 -16.13 3.47 12.68
N ARG A 34 -16.17 2.16 12.99
CA ARG A 34 -15.46 1.15 12.20
C ARG A 34 -15.94 1.08 10.75
N VAL A 35 -17.26 1.20 10.52
CA VAL A 35 -17.82 1.27 9.16
C VAL A 35 -17.31 2.52 8.43
N LYS A 36 -17.33 3.69 9.07
CA LYS A 36 -16.83 4.94 8.47
C LYS A 36 -15.33 4.91 8.18
N LEU A 37 -14.53 4.33 9.08
CA LEU A 37 -13.11 4.14 8.85
C LEU A 37 -12.87 3.24 7.64
N LYS A 38 -13.62 2.13 7.52
CA LYS A 38 -13.53 1.25 6.37
C LYS A 38 -13.88 1.97 5.07
N GLU A 39 -14.97 2.75 5.04
CA GLU A 39 -15.36 3.54 3.86
C GLU A 39 -14.26 4.54 3.45
N MET A 40 -13.58 5.19 4.42
CA MET A 40 -12.46 6.09 4.12
C MET A 40 -11.21 5.38 3.60
N ILE A 41 -10.90 4.19 4.13
CA ILE A 41 -9.80 3.35 3.62
C ILE A 41 -10.12 2.91 2.19
N ASP A 42 -11.32 2.38 1.97
CA ASP A 42 -11.78 1.95 0.66
C ASP A 42 -11.73 3.14 -0.33
N TYR A 43 -12.08 4.37 0.10
CA TYR A 43 -11.93 5.60 -0.69
C TYR A 43 -10.47 5.92 -1.04
N CYS A 44 -9.53 5.75 -0.10
CA CYS A 44 -8.11 6.02 -0.34
C CYS A 44 -7.50 5.05 -1.35
N GLU A 45 -7.94 3.79 -1.32
CA GLU A 45 -7.44 2.66 -2.13
C GLU A 45 -8.17 2.49 -3.48
N LEU A 46 -9.07 3.41 -3.84
CA LEU A 46 -9.81 3.38 -5.11
C LEU A 46 -8.88 3.37 -6.33
N THR A 47 -9.17 2.46 -7.26
CA THR A 47 -8.64 2.48 -8.63
C THR A 47 -9.59 3.17 -9.62
N SER A 48 -10.78 3.56 -9.17
CA SER A 48 -11.81 4.26 -9.96
C SER A 48 -11.93 5.74 -9.60
N CYS A 49 -12.80 6.47 -10.32
CA CYS A 49 -13.01 7.90 -10.14
C CYS A 49 -13.37 8.27 -8.69
N ARG A 50 -12.49 9.00 -7.99
CA ARG A 50 -12.73 9.44 -6.61
C ARG A 50 -13.98 10.29 -6.45
N ARG A 51 -14.22 11.23 -7.37
CA ARG A 51 -15.39 12.13 -7.29
C ARG A 51 -16.70 11.36 -7.46
N GLN A 52 -16.71 10.37 -8.35
CA GLN A 52 -17.89 9.52 -8.52
C GLN A 52 -18.20 8.74 -7.25
N HIS A 53 -17.19 8.13 -6.62
CA HIS A 53 -17.36 7.42 -5.35
C HIS A 53 -17.83 8.34 -4.22
N LEU A 54 -17.22 9.54 -4.11
CA LEU A 54 -17.59 10.53 -3.09
C LEU A 54 -19.05 10.98 -3.23
N LEU A 55 -19.52 11.24 -4.46
CA LEU A 55 -20.91 11.62 -4.69
C LEU A 55 -21.88 10.46 -4.43
N ALA A 56 -21.52 9.24 -4.85
CA ALA A 56 -22.32 8.04 -4.59
C ALA A 56 -22.55 7.80 -3.09
N TYR A 57 -21.54 8.08 -2.26
CA TYR A 57 -21.67 8.01 -0.80
C TYR A 57 -22.77 8.94 -0.25
N PHE A 58 -22.99 10.10 -0.88
CA PHE A 58 -24.05 11.05 -0.51
C PHE A 58 -25.35 10.87 -1.29
N GLY A 59 -25.45 9.83 -2.14
CA GLY A 59 -26.65 9.53 -2.92
C GLY A 59 -26.72 10.22 -4.29
N ASP A 60 -25.65 10.89 -4.72
CA ASP A 60 -25.54 11.51 -6.05
C ASP A 60 -24.78 10.63 -7.04
N SER A 61 -24.95 10.87 -8.35
CA SER A 61 -24.26 10.12 -9.39
C SER A 61 -23.79 11.01 -10.54
N ILE A 62 -22.61 10.68 -11.08
CA ILE A 62 -21.99 11.36 -12.22
C ILE A 62 -21.23 10.35 -13.09
N SER A 63 -20.87 10.76 -14.31
CA SER A 63 -19.84 10.11 -15.11
C SER A 63 -18.44 10.32 -14.52
N ALA A 64 -17.42 9.69 -15.10
CA ALA A 64 -16.03 9.97 -14.75
C ALA A 64 -15.76 11.50 -14.76
N CYS A 65 -14.99 11.97 -13.77
CA CYS A 65 -14.84 13.41 -13.54
C CYS A 65 -13.66 14.05 -14.28
N ASP A 66 -12.79 13.22 -14.87
CA ASP A 66 -11.58 13.61 -15.61
C ASP A 66 -10.65 14.61 -14.90
N ASN A 67 -10.76 14.70 -13.57
CA ASN A 67 -10.05 15.73 -12.77
C ASN A 67 -9.67 15.24 -11.36
N CYS A 68 -9.65 13.92 -11.12
CA CYS A 68 -9.07 13.33 -9.91
C CYS A 68 -7.84 12.51 -10.28
N ASP A 69 -6.95 12.26 -9.31
CA ASP A 69 -5.73 11.47 -9.49
C ASP A 69 -6.00 10.10 -10.12
N CYS A 70 -7.08 9.39 -9.76
CA CYS A 70 -7.40 8.10 -10.40
C CYS A 70 -7.83 8.23 -11.86
N CYS A 71 -8.53 9.31 -12.24
CA CYS A 71 -8.90 9.56 -13.65
C CYS A 71 -7.70 10.04 -14.47
N LEU A 72 -6.75 10.73 -13.83
CA LEU A 72 -5.58 11.30 -14.48
C LEU A 72 -4.40 10.31 -14.53
N ARG A 73 -4.46 9.23 -13.74
CA ARG A 73 -3.49 8.14 -13.76
C ARG A 73 -3.52 7.45 -15.13
N LYS A 74 -2.35 7.36 -15.76
CA LYS A 74 -2.16 6.73 -17.08
C LYS A 74 -1.41 5.40 -16.97
N ASP A 75 -1.38 4.81 -15.78
CA ASP A 75 -0.54 3.66 -15.53
C ASP A 75 -1.09 2.44 -16.29
N GLU A 76 -0.20 1.79 -17.04
CA GLU A 76 -0.48 0.52 -17.68
C GLU A 76 -0.53 -0.57 -16.61
N ASP A 77 -1.55 -1.43 -16.66
CA ASP A 77 -1.59 -2.63 -15.85
C ASP A 77 -0.33 -3.46 -16.11
N PHE A 78 0.41 -3.79 -15.04
CA PHE A 78 1.61 -4.60 -15.10
C PHE A 78 1.37 -5.95 -14.41
N ASP A 79 1.73 -7.05 -15.07
CA ASP A 79 1.68 -8.38 -14.46
C ASP A 79 2.76 -8.54 -13.38
N ALA A 80 2.35 -8.33 -12.14
CA ALA A 80 3.21 -8.44 -10.97
C ALA A 80 3.39 -9.91 -10.46
N THR A 81 2.82 -10.93 -11.12
CA THR A 81 2.78 -12.30 -10.58
C THR A 81 4.17 -12.84 -10.25
N ARG A 82 5.11 -12.74 -11.20
CA ARG A 82 6.46 -13.27 -11.02
C ARG A 82 7.25 -12.51 -9.96
N ILE A 83 7.13 -11.18 -9.91
CA ILE A 83 7.83 -10.37 -8.92
C ILE A 83 7.29 -10.61 -7.52
N SER A 84 5.97 -10.74 -7.36
CA SER A 84 5.34 -11.12 -6.09
C SER A 84 5.80 -12.49 -5.59
N GLN A 85 5.92 -13.50 -6.47
CA GLN A 85 6.49 -14.80 -6.11
C GLN A 85 7.95 -14.68 -5.62
N LYS A 86 8.78 -13.87 -6.29
CA LYS A 86 10.17 -13.61 -5.87
C LYS A 86 10.22 -12.93 -4.50
N ILE A 87 9.34 -11.96 -4.24
CA ILE A 87 9.24 -11.25 -2.95
C ILE A 87 8.83 -12.21 -1.83
N LEU A 88 7.74 -12.95 -2.00
CA LEU A 88 7.25 -13.92 -1.01
C LEU A 88 8.31 -15.00 -0.72
N SER A 89 8.98 -15.49 -1.77
CA SER A 89 10.10 -16.42 -1.67
C SER A 89 11.26 -15.88 -0.80
N ALA A 90 11.54 -14.58 -0.89
CA ALA A 90 12.55 -13.93 -0.06
C ALA A 90 12.12 -13.75 1.40
N VAL A 91 10.86 -13.37 1.64
CA VAL A 91 10.27 -13.27 2.99
C VAL A 91 10.36 -14.61 3.71
N ILE A 92 9.96 -15.70 3.05
CA ILE A 92 9.99 -17.07 3.61
C ILE A 92 11.44 -17.51 3.89
N ARG A 93 12.38 -17.27 2.96
CA ARG A 93 13.80 -17.62 3.16
C ARG A 93 14.47 -16.81 4.27
N CYS A 94 13.95 -15.62 4.57
CA CYS A 94 14.37 -14.80 5.70
C CYS A 94 13.58 -15.09 6.99
N GLN A 95 12.80 -16.19 7.02
CA GLN A 95 12.02 -16.63 8.17
C GLN A 95 11.08 -15.56 8.72
N GLU A 96 10.55 -14.69 7.85
CA GLU A 96 9.56 -13.66 8.21
C GLU A 96 10.07 -12.65 9.27
N ALA A 97 11.39 -12.60 9.52
CA ALA A 97 11.97 -11.82 10.61
C ALA A 97 12.33 -10.37 10.23
N PHE A 98 12.15 -9.97 8.97
CA PHE A 98 12.66 -8.69 8.45
C PHE A 98 11.59 -7.89 7.71
N GLY A 99 11.63 -6.56 7.88
CA GLY A 99 10.72 -5.64 7.20
C GLY A 99 11.04 -5.39 5.73
N SER A 100 10.10 -4.75 5.03
CA SER A 100 10.15 -4.48 3.58
C SER A 100 11.46 -3.85 3.11
N SER A 101 11.99 -2.85 3.83
CA SER A 101 13.25 -2.19 3.48
C SER A 101 14.46 -3.14 3.43
N TYR A 102 14.48 -4.16 4.29
CA TYR A 102 15.54 -5.18 4.27
C TYR A 102 15.34 -6.15 3.09
N ILE A 103 14.12 -6.62 2.89
CA ILE A 103 13.77 -7.53 1.79
C ILE A 103 14.06 -6.89 0.43
N ILE A 104 13.72 -5.62 0.23
CA ILE A 104 14.05 -4.85 -0.99
C ILE A 104 15.57 -4.81 -1.21
N LYS A 105 16.35 -4.47 -0.17
CA LYS A 105 17.82 -4.44 -0.28
C LYS A 105 18.40 -5.81 -0.64
N LEU A 106 17.89 -6.88 -0.04
CA LEU A 106 18.29 -8.26 -0.32
C LEU A 106 17.99 -8.64 -1.77
N LEU A 107 16.77 -8.37 -2.22
CA LEU A 107 16.26 -8.66 -3.56
C LEU A 107 17.01 -7.90 -4.66
N LEU A 108 17.44 -6.66 -4.38
CA LEU A 108 18.30 -5.86 -5.27
C LEU A 108 19.79 -6.27 -5.21
N GLY A 109 20.17 -7.14 -4.28
CA GLY A 109 21.55 -7.60 -4.12
C GLY A 109 22.48 -6.56 -3.50
N ASN A 110 21.93 -5.69 -2.63
CA ASN A 110 22.72 -4.71 -1.91
C ASN A 110 23.53 -5.41 -0.80
N ARG A 111 24.84 -5.17 -0.75
CA ARG A 111 25.77 -5.73 0.26
C ARG A 111 25.74 -4.95 1.57
N HIS A 112 24.54 -4.71 2.09
CA HIS A 112 24.35 -4.00 3.34
C HIS A 112 24.93 -4.83 4.49
N LYS A 113 25.53 -4.18 5.51
CA LYS A 113 26.14 -4.86 6.66
C LYS A 113 25.20 -5.90 7.30
N ALA A 114 23.95 -5.51 7.57
CA ALA A 114 22.95 -6.42 8.10
C ALA A 114 22.69 -7.68 7.24
N ILE A 115 22.73 -7.57 5.90
CA ILE A 115 22.52 -8.72 5.00
C ILE A 115 23.70 -9.69 5.11
N ARG A 116 24.92 -9.14 5.18
CA ARG A 116 26.14 -9.92 5.39
C ARG A 116 26.17 -10.60 6.75
N ASP A 117 25.85 -9.88 7.81
CA ASP A 117 25.89 -10.37 9.19
C ASP A 117 24.89 -11.53 9.39
N ASN A 118 23.77 -11.53 8.66
CA ASN A 118 22.80 -12.63 8.66
C ASN A 118 23.13 -13.74 7.64
N GLY A 119 24.19 -13.61 6.85
CA GLY A 119 24.55 -14.61 5.81
C GLY A 119 23.58 -14.67 4.63
N HIS A 120 22.69 -13.68 4.47
CA HIS A 120 21.66 -13.70 3.45
C HIS A 120 22.18 -13.43 2.03
N GLU A 121 23.45 -13.07 1.87
CA GLU A 121 24.11 -13.01 0.56
C GLU A 121 24.22 -14.38 -0.12
N ALA A 122 24.22 -15.47 0.64
CA ALA A 122 24.28 -16.83 0.12
C ALA A 122 22.91 -17.36 -0.34
N LEU A 123 21.81 -16.65 -0.06
CA LEU A 123 20.47 -17.09 -0.42
C LEU A 123 20.25 -16.98 -1.93
N SER A 124 19.50 -17.93 -2.48
CA SER A 124 19.13 -17.94 -3.90
C SER A 124 18.32 -16.71 -4.37
N VAL A 125 17.79 -15.93 -3.42
CA VAL A 125 16.99 -14.71 -3.67
C VAL A 125 17.82 -13.43 -3.63
N PHE A 126 19.12 -13.51 -3.32
CA PHE A 126 19.97 -12.33 -3.30
C PHE A 126 20.16 -11.80 -4.73
N GLY A 127 19.71 -10.57 -4.99
CA GLY A 127 19.91 -9.91 -6.28
C GLY A 127 19.11 -10.48 -7.45
N ILE A 128 17.97 -11.14 -7.22
CA ILE A 128 17.16 -11.78 -8.27
C ILE A 128 16.21 -10.82 -9.02
N VAL A 129 16.13 -9.56 -8.59
CA VAL A 129 15.26 -8.52 -9.18
C VAL A 129 16.01 -7.22 -9.42
N LYS A 130 17.28 -7.31 -9.85
CA LYS A 130 18.13 -6.14 -10.15
C LYS A 130 17.56 -5.25 -11.26
N GLU A 131 16.65 -5.80 -12.05
CA GLU A 131 15.93 -5.08 -13.10
C GLU A 131 14.90 -4.06 -12.56
N PHE A 132 14.53 -4.13 -11.27
CA PHE A 132 13.58 -3.20 -10.64
C PHE A 132 14.31 -2.11 -9.86
N SER A 133 13.67 -0.95 -9.75
CA SER A 133 14.10 0.11 -8.83
C SER A 133 13.60 -0.16 -7.40
N SER A 134 14.25 0.47 -6.41
CA SER A 134 13.77 0.37 -5.03
C SER A 134 12.37 0.93 -4.85
N ASP A 135 11.96 1.93 -5.63
CA ASP A 135 10.64 2.55 -5.50
C ASP A 135 9.57 1.68 -6.14
N GLN A 136 9.84 1.08 -7.31
CA GLN A 136 8.96 0.07 -7.91
C GLN A 136 8.69 -1.10 -6.95
N LEU A 137 9.71 -1.56 -6.22
CA LEU A 137 9.54 -2.64 -5.24
C LEU A 137 8.76 -2.20 -3.99
N LYS A 138 8.78 -0.91 -3.62
CA LYS A 138 7.95 -0.39 -2.53
C LYS A 138 6.48 -0.29 -2.95
N ASP A 139 6.22 0.02 -4.21
CA ASP A 139 4.85 0.10 -4.71
C ASP A 139 4.19 -1.28 -4.83
N ILE A 140 4.98 -2.35 -4.91
CA ILE A 140 4.51 -3.75 -4.98
C ILE A 140 4.34 -4.40 -3.59
N ILE A 141 5.06 -3.93 -2.56
CA ILE A 141 5.10 -4.52 -1.19
C ILE A 141 4.21 -3.74 -0.22
#